data_AF-A0AAV0PN93-F1
#
_entry.id   AF-A0AAV0PN93-F1
#
_cell.length_a   1.000
_cell.length_b   1.000
_cell.length_c   1.000
_cell.angle_alpha   90.00
_cell.angle_beta   90.00
_cell.angle_gamma   90.00
#
_symmetry.space_group_name_H-M   'P 1'
#
loop_
_entity.id
_entity.type
_entity.pdbx_description
1 polymer ?
#
loop_
_entity_poly.entity_id
_entity_poly.type
_entity_poly.pdbx_seq_one_letter_code
_entity_poly.pdbx_strand_id
1 'polypeptide(L)' 'MELDNVVLSPHSAVLTRESMMELARLVVGNLEAFFSNEPLLSEYEDD' A
#
# COMPACT_ATOMS: atom_id res chain seq x y z
N MET A 1 16.84 13.51 27.03
CA MET A 1 16.18 12.30 27.54
C MET A 1 16.28 11.26 26.44
N GLU A 2 17.06 10.21 26.64
CA GLU A 2 17.05 9.03 25.76
C GLU A 2 15.92 8.08 26.23
N LEU A 3 15.35 7.34 25.29
CA LEU A 3 14.28 6.36 25.53
C LEU A 3 14.89 4.96 25.55
N ASP A 4 15.39 4.53 26.71
CA ASP A 4 16.26 3.35 26.85
C ASP A 4 15.57 2.00 26.57
N ASN A 5 14.25 2.00 26.41
CA ASN A 5 13.42 0.82 26.22
C ASN A 5 12.51 0.90 24.99
N VAL A 6 12.81 1.80 24.06
CA VAL A 6 12.03 1.98 22.82
C VAL A 6 12.84 1.51 21.63
N VAL A 7 12.25 0.63 20.82
CA VAL A 7 12.76 0.27 19.50
C VAL A 7 11.96 1.03 18.47
N LEU A 8 12.62 1.93 17.74
CA LEU A 8 12.06 2.60 16.57
C LEU A 8 12.45 1.83 15.32
N SER A 9 11.47 1.52 14.48
CA SER A 9 11.71 1.04 13.13
C SER A 9 11.22 2.07 12.12
N PRO A 10 11.86 2.15 10.93
CA PRO A 10 11.23 2.85 9.82
C PRO A 10 9.90 2.18 9.46
N HIS A 11 9.04 2.88 8.74
CA HIS A 11 7.76 2.36 8.23
C HIS A 11 8.00 1.33 7.10
N SER A 12 8.71 0.25 7.42
CA SER A 12 9.24 -0.74 6.49
C SER A 12 8.75 -2.15 6.78
N ALA A 13 7.84 -2.31 7.74
CA ALA A 13 7.20 -3.61 8.02
C ALA A 13 6.50 -4.20 6.79
N VAL A 14 6.00 -3.35 5.89
CA VAL A 14 5.31 -3.75 4.65
C VAL A 14 6.27 -4.19 3.53
N LEU A 15 7.58 -3.94 3.63
CA LEU A 15 8.54 -4.15 2.53
C LEU A 15 8.99 -5.62 2.40
N THR A 16 8.05 -6.55 2.31
CA THR A 16 8.30 -7.95 1.95
C THR A 16 8.13 -8.14 0.43
N ARG A 17 8.73 -9.19 -0.12
CA ARG A 17 8.58 -9.50 -1.56
C ARG A 17 7.12 -9.74 -1.92
N GLU A 18 6.41 -10.48 -1.08
CA GLU A 18 5.01 -10.84 -1.24
C GLU A 18 4.12 -9.60 -1.19
N SER A 19 4.29 -8.74 -0.17
CA SER A 19 3.52 -7.50 -0.05
C SER A 19 3.74 -6.55 -1.23
N MET A 20 4.99 -6.40 -1.69
CA MET A 20 5.29 -5.54 -2.84
C MET A 20 4.74 -6.09 -4.16
N MET A 21 4.71 -7.43 -4.32
CA MET A 21 4.09 -8.07 -5.49
C MET A 21 2.57 -7.86 -5.51
N GLU A 22 1.89 -8.03 -4.38
CA GLU A 22 0.43 -7.78 -4.32
C GLU A 22 0.10 -6.30 -4.45
N LEU A 23 0.93 -5.39 -3.93
CA LEU A 23 0.79 -3.97 -4.17
C LEU A 23 0.89 -3.63 -5.66
N ALA A 24 1.87 -4.21 -6.38
CA ALA A 24 2.01 -4.01 -7.82
C ALA A 24 0.77 -4.52 -8.58
N ARG A 25 0.22 -5.67 -8.19
CA ARG A 25 -1.03 -6.21 -8.77
C ARG A 25 -2.22 -5.29 -8.50
N LEU A 26 -2.35 -4.77 -7.28
CA LEU A 26 -3.42 -3.83 -6.94
C LEU A 26 -3.34 -2.55 -7.77
N VAL A 27 -2.13 -2.01 -7.98
CA VAL A 27 -1.92 -0.84 -8.84
C VAL A 27 -2.33 -1.14 -10.29
N VAL A 28 -1.86 -2.26 -10.85
CA VAL A 28 -2.24 -2.67 -12.21
C VAL A 28 -3.75 -2.87 -12.32
N GLY A 29 -4.38 -3.55 -11.37
CA GLY A 29 -5.83 -3.78 -11.39
C GLY A 29 -6.65 -2.48 -11.31
N ASN A 30 -6.19 -1.47 -10.55
CA ASN A 30 -6.85 -0.15 -10.57
C ASN A 30 -6.69 0.55 -11.92
N LEU A 31 -5.54 0.44 -12.59
CA LEU A 31 -5.35 0.99 -13.93
C LEU A 31 -6.24 0.29 -14.96
N GLU A 32 -6.35 -1.04 -14.90
CA GLU A 32 -7.24 -1.83 -15.75
C GLU A 32 -8.70 -1.42 -15.56
N ALA A 33 -9.16 -1.30 -14.31
CA ALA A 33 -10.50 -0.85 -13.99
C ALA A 33 -10.78 0.56 -14.52
N PHE A 34 -9.86 1.50 -14.31
CA PHE A 34 -9.98 2.88 -14.78
C PHE A 34 -10.16 2.97 -16.31
N PHE A 35 -9.32 2.28 -17.08
CA PHE A 35 -9.42 2.31 -18.55
C PHE A 35 -10.61 1.50 -19.11
N SER A 36 -11.20 0.63 -18.29
CA SER A 36 -12.39 -0.16 -18.65
C SER A 36 -13.70 0.51 -18.22
N ASN A 37 -13.66 1.69 -17.60
CA ASN A 37 -14.81 2.32 -16.94
C ASN A 37 -15.48 1.42 -15.88
N GLU A 38 -14.69 0.59 -15.19
CA GLU A 38 -15.14 -0.20 -14.04
C GLU A 38 -14.77 0.50 -12.72
N PRO A 39 -15.46 0.20 -11.60
CA PRO A 39 -15.10 0.73 -10.29
C PRO A 39 -13.65 0.37 -9.90
N LEU A 40 -12.96 1.30 -9.24
CA LEU A 40 -11.60 1.08 -8.74
C LEU A 40 -11.60 0.00 -7.64
N LEU A 41 -10.52 -0.79 -7.58
CA LEU A 41 -10.36 -1.84 -6.57
C LEU A 41 -10.12 -1.28 -5.16
N SER A 42 -9.57 -0.07 -5.09
CA SER A 42 -9.23 0.62 -3.86
C SER A 42 -9.44 2.12 -4.03
N GLU A 43 -10.69 2.51 -4.26
CA GLU A 43 -11.07 3.92 -4.33
C GLU A 43 -10.85 4.60 -2.97
N TYR A 44 -10.34 5.82 -3.00
CA TYR A 44 -10.25 6.69 -1.85
C TYR A 44 -11.24 7.82 -2.02
N GLU A 45 -12.06 8.05 -1.00
CA GLU A 45 -12.99 9.18 -0.93
C GLU A 45 -12.39 10.25 -0.01
N ASP A 46 -12.30 11.50 -0.48
CA ASP A 46 -12.03 12.65 0.38
C ASP A 46 -13.32 12.97 1.15
N ASP A 47 -13.25 13.00 2.49
CA ASP A 47 -14.33 13.44 3.40
C ASP A 47 -14.64 14.94 3.27
#